data_AF-A0A229XSI8-F1
#
_entry.id   AF-A0A229XSI8-F1
#
_cell.length_a   1.000
_cell.length_b   1.000
_cell.length_c   1.000
_cell.angle_alpha   90.00
_cell.angle_beta   90.00
_cell.angle_gamma   90.00
#
_symmetry.space_group_name_H-M   'P 1'
#
loop_
_entity.id
_entity.type
_entity.pdbx_description
1 polymer ?
#
loop_
_entity_poly.entity_id
_entity_poly.type
_entity_poly.pdbx_seq_one_letter_code
_entity_poly.pdbx_strand_id
1 'polypeptide(L)' 'MVVDCGKVQQYLSHLHDGPEKEERDRKMQMIPTPEDEALTWRDPGLAPTLLGHNHIADVGLNWNVEDKNEGIAI' A
#
# COMPACT_ATOMS: atom_id res chain seq x y z
N MET A 1 4.54 -4.55 3.27
CA MET A 1 4.80 -3.73 2.06
C MET A 1 3.60 -2.87 1.64
N VAL A 2 2.47 -3.39 1.15
CA VAL A 2 1.21 -2.61 1.04
C VAL A 2 0.15 -3.10 2.03
N VAL A 3 0.09 -4.42 2.22
CA VAL A 3 -0.85 -5.08 3.13
C VAL A 3 -0.67 -4.63 4.58
N ASP A 4 0.58 -4.46 5.03
CA ASP A 4 0.85 -4.03 6.40
C ASP A 4 0.48 -2.56 6.63
N CYS A 5 0.75 -1.68 5.67
CA CYS A 5 0.21 -0.30 5.69
C CYS A 5 -1.31 -0.31 5.73
N GLY A 6 -1.97 -1.16 4.93
CA GLY A 6 -3.42 -1.30 4.92
C GLY A 6 -4.02 -1.70 6.28
N LYS A 7 -3.37 -2.58 7.03
CA LYS A 7 -3.78 -2.95 8.39
C LYS A 7 -3.70 -1.76 9.36
N VAL A 8 -2.61 -1.01 9.29
CA VAL A 8 -2.43 0.19 10.12
C VAL A 8 -3.44 1.27 9.74
N GLN A 9 -3.66 1.51 8.44
CA GLN A 9 -4.69 2.41 7.94
C GLN A 9 -6.09 2.01 8.43
N GLN A 10 -6.43 0.72 8.39
CA GLN A 10 -7.71 0.22 8.87
C GLN A 10 -7.91 0.56 10.35
N TYR A 11 -6.90 0.31 11.18
CA TYR A 11 -6.93 0.69 12.60
C TYR A 11 -7.12 2.21 12.78
N LEU A 12 -6.28 3.02 12.13
CA LEU A 12 -6.31 4.48 12.25
C LEU A 12 -7.62 5.12 11.76
N SER A 13 -8.30 4.48 10.80
CA SER A 13 -9.56 5.00 10.26
C SER A 13 -10.75 4.80 11.20
N HIS A 14 -10.63 3.88 12.17
CA HIS A 14 -11.70 3.52 13.11
C HIS A 14 -11.38 3.92 14.56
N LEU A 15 -10.43 4.83 14.77
CA LEU A 15 -10.16 5.38 16.09
C LEU A 15 -11.42 6.05 16.65
N HIS A 16 -11.69 5.77 17.92
CA HIS A 16 -12.69 6.50 18.69
C HIS A 16 -12.30 7.97 18.85
N ASP A 17 -13.28 8.82 19.13
CA ASP A 17 -13.00 10.22 19.43
C ASP A 17 -12.09 10.32 20.67
N GLY A 18 -11.03 11.12 20.56
CA GLY A 18 -10.02 11.25 21.60
C GLY A 18 -8.67 11.74 21.06
N PRO A 19 -7.66 11.83 21.95
CA PRO A 19 -6.35 12.41 21.63
C PRO A 19 -5.60 11.66 20.52
N GLU A 20 -5.86 10.36 20.36
CA GLU A 20 -5.26 9.57 19.29
C GLU A 20 -5.80 9.95 17.90
N LYS A 21 -7.11 10.24 17.81
CA LYS A 21 -7.74 10.71 16.57
C LYS A 21 -7.28 12.12 16.23
N GLU A 22 -7.10 12.99 17.23
CA GLU A 22 -6.54 14.33 17.05
C GLU A 22 -5.09 14.28 16.52
N GLU A 23 -4.26 13.39 17.06
CA GLU A 23 -2.89 13.22 16.57
C GLU A 23 -2.86 12.65 15.15
N ARG A 24 -3.74 11.70 14.83
CA ARG A 24 -3.93 11.18 13.47
C ARG A 24 -4.31 12.32 12.53
N ASP A 25 -5.30 13.13 12.89
CA ASP A 25 -5.77 14.26 12.07
C ASP A 25 -4.68 15.31 11.88
N ARG A 26 -3.89 15.60 12.92
CA ARG A 26 -2.73 16.50 12.86
C ARG A 26 -1.68 16.00 11.87
N LYS A 27 -1.33 14.70 11.92
CA LYS A 27 -0.40 14.08 10.96
C LYS A 27 -0.96 14.12 9.54
N MET A 28 -2.26 13.90 9.37
CA MET A 28 -2.92 14.00 8.07
C MET A 28 -2.85 15.40 7.45
N GLN A 29 -2.66 16.46 8.24
CA GLN A 29 -2.51 17.82 7.71
C GLN A 29 -1.08 18.15 7.25
N MET A 30 -0.09 17.30 7.51
CA MET A 30 1.31 17.57 7.16
C MET A 30 1.57 17.47 5.65
N ILE A 31 2.25 18.49 5.11
CA ILE A 31 2.75 18.54 3.73
C ILE A 31 4.19 19.08 3.76
N PRO A 32 5.21 18.35 3.26
CA PRO A 32 5.12 17.00 2.72
C PRO A 32 4.82 15.95 3.81
N THR A 33 4.24 14.83 3.39
CA THR A 33 3.93 13.71 4.29
C THR A 33 5.22 12.96 4.66
N PRO A 34 5.41 12.51 5.91
CA PRO A 34 6.58 11.72 6.30
C PRO A 34 6.70 10.39 5.54
N GLU A 35 7.92 9.84 5.48
CA GLU A 35 8.14 8.45 5.05
C GLU A 35 7.57 7.45 6.06
N ASP A 36 7.27 6.24 5.59
CA ASP A 36 6.61 5.15 6.34
C ASP A 36 5.20 5.52 6.82
N GLU A 37 4.45 6.25 5.99
CA GLU A 37 3.11 6.68 6.35
C GLU A 37 2.10 5.53 6.24
N ALA A 38 1.17 5.48 7.20
CA ALA A 38 0.18 4.43 7.27
C ALA A 38 -0.74 4.43 6.05
N LEU A 39 -0.98 5.61 5.45
CA LEU A 39 -1.65 5.74 4.18
C LEU A 39 -0.66 5.57 3.03
N THR A 40 -0.67 4.37 2.46
CA THR A 40 0.15 3.92 1.32
C THR A 40 0.14 4.85 0.12
N TRP A 41 -0.94 5.59 -0.10
CA TRP A 41 -1.11 6.53 -1.22
C TRP A 41 -0.56 7.94 -0.93
N ARG A 42 -0.20 8.23 0.32
CA ARG A 42 0.46 9.47 0.73
C ARG A 42 1.95 9.33 0.99
N ASP A 43 2.37 8.11 1.32
CA ASP A 43 3.76 7.80 1.56
C ASP A 43 4.61 8.15 0.32
N PRO A 44 5.60 9.05 0.42
CA PRO A 44 6.38 9.49 -0.72
C PRO A 44 7.28 8.39 -1.32
N GLY A 45 7.66 7.38 -0.54
CA GLY A 45 8.43 6.22 -1.02
C GLY A 45 7.57 5.17 -1.72
N LEU A 46 6.28 5.07 -1.37
CA LEU A 46 5.41 4.00 -1.81
C LEU A 46 4.32 4.45 -2.81
N ALA A 47 3.81 5.67 -2.67
CA ALA A 47 2.76 6.21 -3.53
C ALA A 47 3.15 6.28 -5.03
N PRO A 48 4.38 6.66 -5.42
CA PRO A 48 4.76 6.65 -6.83
C PRO A 48 4.70 5.26 -7.46
N THR A 49 5.15 4.24 -6.73
CA THR A 49 5.11 2.84 -7.18
C THR A 49 3.68 2.32 -7.25
N LEU A 50 2.87 2.62 -6.23
CA LEU A 50 1.48 2.17 -6.13
C LEU A 50 0.59 2.82 -7.20
N LEU A 51 0.63 4.16 -7.31
CA LEU A 51 -0.24 4.93 -8.19
C LEU A 51 0.29 4.98 -9.64
N GLY A 52 1.61 4.84 -9.82
CA GLY A 52 2.26 4.78 -11.13
C GLY A 52 2.34 3.38 -11.72
N HIS A 53 1.72 2.38 -11.09
CA HIS A 53 1.79 0.99 -11.55
C HIS A 53 1.18 0.83 -12.96
N ASN A 54 2.02 0.42 -13.92
CA ASN A 54 1.62 0.18 -15.29
C ASN A 54 1.13 -1.26 -15.47
N HIS A 55 -0.16 -1.47 -15.19
CA HIS A 55 -0.80 -2.78 -15.32
C HIS A 55 -0.77 -3.37 -16.75
N ILE A 56 -0.71 -2.53 -17.79
CA ILE A 56 -0.63 -3.01 -19.18
C ILE A 56 0.72 -3.68 -19.43
N ALA A 57 1.81 -3.04 -19.00
CA ALA A 57 3.14 -3.60 -19.11
C ALA A 57 3.28 -4.87 -18.24
N ASP A 58 2.74 -4.85 -17.03
CA ASP A 58 2.77 -5.99 -16.11
C ASP A 58 2.05 -7.22 -16.69
N VAL A 59 0.84 -7.03 -17.22
CA VAL A 59 0.11 -8.10 -17.91
C VAL A 59 0.89 -8.59 -19.13
N GLY A 60 1.43 -7.69 -19.95
CA GLY A 60 2.22 -8.07 -21.13
C GLY A 60 3.45 -8.94 -20.80
N LEU A 61 4.07 -8.73 -19.63
CA LEU A 61 5.22 -9.51 -19.17
C LEU A 61 4.81 -10.86 -18.57
N ASN A 62 3.64 -10.95 -17.92
CA ASN A 62 3.28 -12.08 -17.07
C ASN A 62 2.18 -13.00 -17.64
N TRP A 63 1.42 -12.57 -18.66
CA TRP A 63 0.22 -13.28 -19.14
C TRP A 63 0.48 -14.69 -19.71
N ASN A 64 1.65 -14.93 -20.29
CA ASN A 64 2.02 -16.22 -20.90
C ASN A 64 3.28 -16.84 -20.25
N VAL A 65 3.56 -16.49 -18.99
CA VAL A 65 4.64 -17.17 -18.25
C VAL A 65 4.12 -18.56 -17.91
N GLU A 66 4.50 -19.56 -18.71
CA GLU A 66 4.19 -20.96 -18.43
C GLU A 66 4.69 -21.31 -17.02
N ASP A 67 3.80 -21.91 -16.24
CA ASP A 67 4.06 -22.33 -14.88
C ASP A 67 5.11 -23.46 -14.92
N LYS A 68 6.38 -23.14 -14.65
CA LYS A 68 7.50 -24.10 -14.70
C LYS A 68 7.45 -25.19 -13.62
N ASN A 69 6.33 -25.33 -12.91
CA ASN A 69 6.13 -26.25 -11.80
C ASN A 69 5.12 -27.37 -12.07
N GLU A 70 4.63 -27.56 -13.30
CA GLU A 70 3.90 -28.79 -13.67
C GLU A 70 4.86 -29.95 -13.93
N GLY A 71 5.48 -30.42 -12.84
CA GLY A 71 6.45 -31.50 -12.83
C GLY A 71 6.39 -32.33 -11.56
N ILE A 72 5.19 -32.63 -11.07
CA ILE A 72 4.99 -33.74 -10.12
C ILE A 72 3.90 -34.64 -10.70
N ALA A 73 4.36 -35.66 -11.42
CA ALA A 73 3.56 -36.81 -11.81
C ALA A 73 3.02 -37.52 -10.57
N ILE A 74 1.73 -37.87 -10.59
CA ILE A 74 1.11 -38.85 -9.69
C ILE A 74 1.05 -40.18 -10.43
#